data_AF-A0A2N1J316-F1
#
_entry.id   AF-A0A2N1J316-F1
#
_cell.length_a   1.000
_cell.length_b   1.000
_cell.length_c   1.000
_cell.angle_alpha   90.00
_cell.angle_beta   90.00
_cell.angle_gamma   90.00
#
_symmetry.space_group_name_H-M   'P 1'
#
loop_
_entity.id
_entity.type
_entity.pdbx_description
1 polymer ?
#
loop_
_entity_poly.entity_id
_entity_poly.type
_entity_poly.pdbx_seq_one_letter_code
_entity_poly.pdbx_strand_id
1 'polypeptide(L)'
;MSKGKSLLDIHKYSKKAFQYLYDKLSDYDFKRPYITNDDPIASVTGIIWDITQEEEELKKIVKEMDKIDGIKAENSKSSNEKRVESWLKKAYFEHLYRGYAVSRGMLIKFMKNIINPKTPEGEKRLKYSSSKYFELYNDKFKKRLSRCRKNDRVYELQRKYPELNIMDAFAYGQIIDKFNTTNEDLELFEKIVKILTKEKEDYL
;
A
#
# COMPACT_ATOMS: atom_id res chain seq x y z
N MET A 1 7.13 -15.11 -5.19
CA MET A 1 6.56 -15.55 -3.91
C MET A 1 7.20 -14.73 -2.79
N SER A 2 6.41 -13.99 -2.01
CA SER A 2 6.90 -13.28 -0.83
C SER A 2 7.40 -14.32 0.17
N LYS A 3 8.69 -14.32 0.52
CA LYS A 3 9.20 -15.15 1.62
C LYS A 3 8.38 -14.80 2.87
N GLY A 4 7.64 -15.77 3.41
CA GLY A 4 6.92 -15.59 4.67
C GLY A 4 7.93 -15.22 5.76
N LYS A 5 7.68 -14.14 6.50
CA LYS A 5 8.47 -13.78 7.67
C LYS A 5 8.35 -14.90 8.69
N SER A 6 9.46 -15.36 9.25
CA SER A 6 9.45 -16.37 10.30
C SER A 6 8.83 -15.78 11.57
N LEU A 7 8.15 -16.59 12.38
CA LEU A 7 7.79 -16.21 13.76
C LEU A 7 9.06 -15.89 14.60
N LEU A 8 10.22 -16.37 14.19
CA LEU A 8 11.50 -16.04 14.82
C LEU A 8 11.97 -14.60 14.49
N ASP A 9 11.38 -13.95 13.49
CA ASP A 9 11.69 -12.58 13.09
C ASP A 9 10.83 -11.53 13.83
N ILE A 10 10.12 -11.93 14.91
CA ILE A 10 9.32 -11.01 15.72
C ILE A 10 10.24 -9.96 16.37
N HIS A 11 9.77 -8.72 16.34
CA HIS A 11 10.46 -7.61 16.97
C HIS A 11 10.69 -7.86 18.47
N LYS A 12 11.90 -7.53 18.96
CA LYS A 12 12.22 -7.64 20.39
C LYS A 12 11.60 -6.49 21.17
N TYR A 13 10.37 -6.68 21.62
CA TYR A 13 9.67 -5.69 22.46
C TYR A 13 10.40 -5.44 23.78
N SER A 14 10.27 -4.22 24.31
CA SER A 14 10.79 -3.85 25.61
C SER A 14 10.05 -4.56 26.75
N LYS A 15 10.68 -4.63 27.92
CA LYS A 15 10.03 -5.15 29.14
C LYS A 15 8.71 -4.43 29.45
N LYS A 16 8.62 -3.12 29.13
CA LYS A 16 7.42 -2.32 29.38
C LYS A 16 6.28 -2.70 28.43
N ALA A 17 6.59 -2.93 27.16
CA ALA A 17 5.62 -3.43 26.19
C ALA A 17 5.13 -4.84 26.55
N PHE A 18 6.03 -5.72 26.99
CA PHE A 18 5.65 -7.05 27.48
C PHE A 18 4.82 -7.03 28.77
N GLN A 19 5.11 -6.11 29.69
CA GLN A 19 4.27 -5.93 30.89
C GLN A 19 2.84 -5.52 30.50
N TYR A 20 2.69 -4.61 29.53
CA TYR A 20 1.38 -4.23 29.01
C TYR A 20 0.60 -5.41 28.41
N LEU A 21 1.29 -6.30 27.68
CA LEU A 21 0.69 -7.55 27.18
C LEU A 21 0.21 -8.43 28.34
N TYR A 22 1.07 -8.68 29.32
CA TYR A 22 0.75 -9.48 30.49
C TYR A 22 -0.46 -8.94 31.25
N ASP A 23 -0.49 -7.63 31.52
CA ASP A 23 -1.58 -6.98 32.25
C ASP A 23 -2.92 -7.14 31.51
N LYS A 24 -2.90 -7.04 30.17
CA LYS A 24 -4.10 -7.19 29.34
C LYS A 24 -4.60 -8.63 29.23
N LEU A 25 -3.68 -9.58 29.15
CA LEU A 25 -4.03 -11.01 29.12
C LEU A 25 -4.52 -11.53 30.48
N SER A 26 -4.14 -10.85 31.56
CA SER A 26 -4.53 -11.17 32.94
C SER A 26 -5.82 -10.45 33.38
N ASP A 27 -6.43 -9.66 32.50
CA ASP A 27 -7.66 -8.92 32.78
C ASP A 27 -8.85 -9.90 32.82
N TYR A 28 -9.67 -9.84 33.87
CA TYR A 28 -10.82 -10.73 34.06
C TYR A 28 -11.89 -10.56 32.97
N ASP A 29 -11.92 -9.39 32.31
CA ASP A 29 -12.83 -9.09 31.21
C ASP A 29 -12.31 -9.57 29.85
N PHE A 30 -11.06 -10.04 29.77
CA PHE A 30 -10.48 -10.57 28.53
C PHE A 30 -11.12 -11.93 28.21
N LYS A 31 -12.04 -11.95 27.23
CA LYS A 31 -12.87 -13.13 26.95
C LYS A 31 -12.11 -14.18 26.14
N ARG A 32 -11.45 -15.15 26.77
CA ARG A 32 -10.90 -16.33 26.04
C ARG A 32 -11.06 -17.67 26.73
N PRO A 33 -11.24 -18.75 25.94
CA PRO A 33 -11.50 -20.10 26.46
C PRO A 33 -10.30 -20.78 27.13
N TYR A 34 -9.08 -20.24 27.01
CA TYR A 34 -7.83 -20.87 27.47
C TYR A 34 -7.12 -20.09 28.59
N ILE A 35 -7.79 -19.10 29.20
CA ILE A 35 -7.33 -18.39 30.42
C ILE A 35 -7.61 -19.26 31.63
N THR A 36 -7.20 -20.52 31.57
CA THR A 36 -7.15 -21.38 32.75
C THR A 36 -5.70 -21.37 33.20
N ASN A 37 -5.43 -20.77 34.36
CA ASN A 37 -4.09 -20.78 34.98
C ASN A 37 -3.52 -22.21 35.14
N ASP A 38 -4.39 -23.21 35.06
CA ASP A 38 -4.09 -24.63 35.23
C ASP A 38 -3.48 -25.29 33.98
N ASP A 39 -3.46 -24.62 32.81
CA ASP A 39 -2.77 -25.13 31.61
C ASP A 39 -2.01 -24.01 30.86
N PRO A 40 -0.76 -23.71 31.30
CA PRO A 40 0.10 -22.72 30.66
C PRO A 40 0.38 -23.01 29.19
N ILE A 41 0.36 -24.28 28.76
CA ILE A 41 0.62 -24.68 27.37
C ILE A 41 -0.57 -24.28 26.51
N ALA A 42 -1.80 -24.56 26.96
CA ALA A 42 -3.03 -24.14 26.28
C ALA A 42 -3.11 -22.60 26.18
N SER A 43 -2.73 -21.88 27.22
CA SER A 43 -2.74 -20.40 27.20
C SER A 43 -1.75 -19.82 26.18
N VAL A 44 -0.51 -20.33 26.14
CA VAL A 44 0.51 -19.85 25.19
C VAL A 44 0.15 -20.23 23.75
N THR A 45 -0.29 -21.47 23.53
CA THR A 45 -0.68 -21.93 22.19
C THR A 45 -1.91 -21.21 21.67
N GLY A 46 -2.89 -20.90 22.53
CA GLY A 46 -4.06 -20.09 22.20
C GLY A 46 -3.71 -18.67 21.75
N ILE A 47 -2.80 -17.99 22.44
CA ILE A 47 -2.34 -16.64 22.05
C ILE A 47 -1.64 -16.69 20.70
N ILE A 48 -0.76 -17.68 20.47
CA ILE A 48 -0.07 -17.85 19.19
C ILE A 48 -1.09 -18.11 18.08
N TRP A 49 -2.08 -18.98 18.31
CA TRP A 49 -3.15 -19.25 17.37
C TRP A 49 -3.91 -17.97 17.01
N ASP A 50 -4.30 -17.17 17.99
CA ASP A 50 -5.07 -15.95 17.74
C ASP A 50 -4.26 -14.84 17.07
N ILE A 51 -2.94 -14.80 17.27
CA ILE A 51 -2.03 -13.97 16.46
C ILE A 51 -2.07 -14.41 14.99
N THR A 52 -2.03 -15.72 14.72
CA THR A 52 -2.09 -16.24 13.34
C THR A 52 -3.46 -16.02 12.68
N GLN A 53 -4.54 -16.00 13.47
CA GLN A 53 -5.90 -15.74 13.01
C GLN A 53 -6.25 -14.25 12.99
N GLU A 54 -5.28 -13.37 13.28
CA GLU A 54 -5.47 -11.94 13.14
C GLU A 54 -6.62 -11.38 14.02
N GLU A 55 -6.77 -11.93 15.23
CA GLU A 55 -7.83 -11.57 16.17
C GLU A 55 -7.73 -10.08 16.60
N GLU A 56 -8.87 -9.40 16.65
CA GLU A 56 -8.95 -7.94 16.70
C GLU A 56 -8.55 -7.34 18.05
N GLU A 57 -8.80 -8.03 19.15
CA GLU A 57 -8.42 -7.62 20.50
C GLU A 57 -6.89 -7.74 20.72
N LEU A 58 -6.28 -8.85 20.31
CA LEU A 58 -4.82 -9.00 20.32
C LEU A 58 -4.13 -8.00 19.39
N LYS A 59 -4.70 -7.74 18.20
CA LYS A 59 -4.20 -6.68 17.31
C LYS A 59 -4.16 -5.32 17.99
N LYS A 60 -5.16 -4.98 18.82
CA LYS A 60 -5.17 -3.73 19.58
C LYS A 60 -4.06 -3.72 20.63
N ILE A 61 -3.87 -4.82 21.35
CA ILE A 61 -2.80 -4.95 22.36
C ILE A 61 -1.43 -4.77 21.70
N VAL A 62 -1.16 -5.48 20.60
CA VAL A 62 0.11 -5.38 19.85
C VAL A 62 0.32 -3.97 19.30
N LYS A 63 -0.72 -3.27 18.82
CA LYS A 63 -0.60 -1.86 18.40
C LYS A 63 -0.21 -0.92 19.53
N GLU A 64 -0.68 -1.16 20.75
CA GLU A 64 -0.27 -0.37 21.92
C GLU A 64 1.16 -0.72 22.35
N MET A 65 1.56 -1.99 22.27
CA MET A 65 2.96 -2.40 22.45
C MET A 65 3.89 -1.69 21.46
N ASP A 66 3.51 -1.65 20.17
CA ASP A 66 4.24 -0.92 19.14
C ASP A 66 4.40 0.57 19.47
N LYS A 67 3.35 1.20 20.02
CA LYS A 67 3.41 2.60 20.46
C LYS A 67 4.37 2.80 21.63
N ILE A 68 4.38 1.89 22.61
CA ILE A 68 5.28 1.94 23.77
C ILE A 68 6.74 1.96 23.31
N ASP A 69 7.07 1.13 22.32
CA ASP A 69 8.44 0.99 21.80
C ASP A 69 8.75 1.93 20.63
N GLY A 70 7.80 2.77 20.22
CA GLY A 70 7.95 3.68 19.08
C GLY A 70 8.11 2.95 17.73
N ILE A 71 7.70 1.69 17.67
CA ILE A 71 7.69 0.87 16.46
C ILE A 71 6.59 1.42 15.56
N LYS A 72 6.99 1.89 14.39
CA LYS A 72 6.02 2.17 13.33
C LYS A 72 5.81 0.87 12.59
N ALA A 73 4.55 0.44 12.46
CA ALA A 73 4.20 -0.65 11.55
C ALA A 73 4.92 -0.40 10.22
N GLU A 74 5.65 -1.39 9.71
CA GLU A 74 6.50 -1.26 8.51
C GLU A 74 5.73 -0.68 7.30
N ASN A 75 4.39 -0.83 7.29
CA ASN A 75 3.51 -0.37 6.22
C ASN A 75 2.73 0.92 6.54
N SER A 76 3.01 1.60 7.66
CA SER A 76 2.30 2.83 8.03
C SER A 76 2.87 4.05 7.31
N LYS A 77 2.43 4.26 6.06
CA LYS A 77 2.72 5.50 5.31
C LYS A 77 2.29 6.72 6.13
N SER A 78 3.17 7.72 6.22
CA SER A 78 2.80 8.97 6.91
C SER A 78 1.64 9.66 6.20
N SER A 79 0.87 10.51 6.90
CA SER A 79 -0.21 11.27 6.27
C SER A 79 0.28 12.10 5.08
N ASN A 80 1.50 12.67 5.18
CA ASN A 80 2.11 13.42 4.09
C ASN A 80 2.47 12.51 2.90
N GLU A 81 3.03 11.33 3.17
CA GLU A 81 3.36 10.35 2.14
C GLU A 81 2.12 9.90 1.36
N LYS A 82 1.03 9.58 2.07
CA LYS A 82 -0.25 9.19 1.45
C LYS A 82 -0.78 10.28 0.52
N ARG A 83 -0.68 11.56 0.94
CA ARG A 83 -1.07 12.72 0.12
C ARG A 83 -0.20 12.85 -1.13
N VAL A 84 1.12 12.72 -0.99
CA VAL A 84 2.06 12.78 -2.11
C VAL A 84 1.80 11.66 -3.11
N GLU A 85 1.65 10.43 -2.65
CA GLU A 85 1.34 9.28 -3.50
C GLU A 85 0.01 9.48 -4.23
N SER A 86 -1.02 9.92 -3.51
CA SER A 86 -2.35 10.16 -4.10
C SER A 86 -2.33 11.28 -5.13
N TRP A 87 -1.60 12.37 -4.86
CA TRP A 87 -1.40 13.45 -5.83
C TRP A 87 -0.66 12.95 -7.06
N LEU A 88 0.41 12.16 -6.89
CA LEU A 88 1.16 11.59 -8.00
C LEU A 88 0.31 10.66 -8.87
N LYS A 89 -0.52 9.80 -8.27
CA LYS A 89 -1.47 8.96 -9.01
C LYS A 89 -2.37 9.82 -9.92
N LYS A 90 -2.94 10.91 -9.39
CA LYS A 90 -3.75 11.85 -10.19
C LYS A 90 -2.93 12.60 -11.25
N ALA A 91 -1.74 13.06 -10.92
CA ALA A 91 -0.87 13.76 -11.85
C ALA A 91 -0.45 12.87 -13.03
N TYR A 92 -0.22 11.57 -12.78
CA TYR A 92 0.08 10.60 -13.82
C TYR A 92 -1.11 10.27 -14.71
N PHE A 93 -2.34 10.27 -14.18
CA PHE A 93 -3.53 10.22 -15.03
C PHE A 93 -3.55 11.38 -16.02
N GLU A 94 -3.41 12.62 -15.53
CA GLU A 94 -3.39 13.82 -16.38
C GLU A 94 -2.20 13.83 -17.35
N HIS A 95 -1.06 13.28 -16.94
CA HIS A 95 0.11 13.13 -17.82
C HIS A 95 -0.18 12.20 -19.00
N LEU A 96 -0.76 11.03 -18.73
CA LEU A 96 -1.04 10.03 -19.76
C LEU A 96 -2.24 10.43 -20.63
N TYR A 97 -3.23 11.14 -20.06
CA TYR A 97 -4.43 11.54 -20.78
C TYR A 97 -4.25 12.86 -21.57
N ARG A 98 -3.49 13.83 -21.04
CA ARG A 98 -3.40 15.20 -21.59
C ARG A 98 -1.97 15.70 -21.80
N GLY A 99 -0.95 14.89 -21.55
CA GLY A 99 0.45 15.31 -21.65
C GLY A 99 0.91 16.24 -20.52
N TYR A 100 0.18 16.32 -19.41
CA TYR A 100 0.54 17.17 -18.27
C TYR A 100 1.93 16.86 -17.72
N ALA A 101 2.73 17.88 -17.38
CA ALA A 101 4.06 17.68 -16.83
C ALA A 101 4.02 17.36 -15.32
N VAL A 102 4.44 16.15 -14.92
CA VAL A 102 4.56 15.79 -13.50
C VAL A 102 5.82 16.43 -12.91
N SER A 103 5.64 17.50 -12.13
CA SER A 103 6.77 18.24 -11.52
C SER A 103 6.67 18.33 -10.00
N ARG A 104 7.84 18.27 -9.35
CA ARG A 104 7.98 18.49 -7.90
C ARG A 104 7.47 19.88 -7.49
N GLY A 105 7.71 20.90 -8.30
CA GLY A 105 7.28 22.27 -8.02
C GLY A 105 5.75 22.38 -7.89
N MET A 106 5.01 21.74 -8.81
CA MET A 106 3.54 21.69 -8.77
C MET A 106 3.04 20.95 -7.52
N LEU A 107 3.65 19.81 -7.17
CA LEU A 107 3.34 19.13 -5.91
C LEU A 107 3.56 20.06 -4.71
N ILE A 108 4.71 20.72 -4.60
CA ILE A 108 5.00 21.59 -3.46
C ILE A 108 3.97 22.72 -3.37
N LYS A 109 3.60 23.35 -4.49
CA LYS A 109 2.54 24.38 -4.53
C LYS A 109 1.20 23.81 -4.03
N PHE A 110 0.82 22.62 -4.51
CA PHE A 110 -0.38 21.93 -4.05
C PHE A 110 -0.35 21.65 -2.54
N MET A 111 0.74 21.05 -2.04
CA MET A 111 0.90 20.69 -0.63
C MET A 111 0.86 21.90 0.29
N LYS A 112 1.48 23.02 -0.11
CA LYS A 112 1.39 24.29 0.65
C LYS A 112 -0.04 24.81 0.72
N ASN A 113 -0.80 24.72 -0.38
CA ASN A 113 -2.19 25.16 -0.41
C ASN A 113 -3.05 24.33 0.55
N ILE A 114 -2.95 23.00 0.50
CA ILE A 114 -3.81 22.13 1.31
C ILE A 114 -3.43 22.06 2.80
N ILE A 115 -2.13 22.16 3.14
CA ILE A 115 -1.66 22.05 4.53
C ILE A 115 -1.58 23.43 5.20
N ASN A 116 -1.34 24.48 4.42
CA ASN A 116 -1.26 25.86 4.89
C ASN A 116 -0.37 26.03 6.14
N PRO A 117 0.93 25.67 6.06
CA PRO A 117 1.84 25.75 7.21
C PRO A 117 1.93 27.19 7.71
N LYS A 118 1.78 27.37 9.03
CA LYS A 118 1.76 28.70 9.67
C LYS A 118 3.13 29.25 10.07
N THR A 119 4.18 28.41 10.01
CA THR A 119 5.54 28.79 10.40
C THR A 119 6.55 28.46 9.30
N PRO A 120 7.64 29.23 9.18
CA PRO A 120 8.72 28.95 8.23
C PRO A 120 9.33 27.55 8.40
N GLU A 121 9.48 27.07 9.64
CA GLU A 121 10.00 25.74 9.95
C GLU A 121 9.02 24.65 9.50
N GLY A 122 7.72 24.87 9.70
CA GLY A 122 6.66 23.98 9.22
C GLY A 122 6.69 23.85 7.70
N GLU A 123 6.84 24.98 6.99
CA GLU A 123 6.95 25.02 5.54
C GLU A 123 8.21 24.30 5.04
N LYS A 124 9.37 24.53 5.69
CA LYS A 124 10.63 23.85 5.36
C LYS A 124 10.53 22.33 5.52
N ARG A 125 9.95 21.87 6.64
CA ARG A 125 9.71 20.43 6.89
C ARG A 125 8.74 19.82 5.89
N LEU A 126 7.67 20.53 5.54
CA LEU A 126 6.72 20.09 4.52
C LEU A 126 7.37 19.97 3.14
N LYS A 127 8.16 20.97 2.74
CA LYS A 127 8.89 20.96 1.47
C LYS A 127 9.86 19.79 1.40
N TYR A 128 10.65 19.59 2.46
CA TYR A 128 11.64 18.51 2.53
C TYR A 128 10.97 17.13 2.43
N SER A 129 10.00 16.85 3.31
CA SER A 129 9.32 15.56 3.34
C SER A 129 8.56 15.27 2.05
N SER A 130 7.84 16.26 1.49
CA SER A 130 7.10 16.09 0.24
C SER A 130 8.03 15.86 -0.95
N SER A 131 9.19 16.54 -0.98
CA SER A 131 10.20 16.32 -2.02
C SER A 131 10.78 14.91 -1.95
N LYS A 132 11.13 14.44 -0.74
CA LYS A 132 11.63 13.08 -0.53
C LYS A 132 10.64 12.03 -1.04
N TYR A 133 9.36 12.14 -0.66
CA TYR A 133 8.33 11.21 -1.12
C TYR A 133 8.07 11.35 -2.62
N PHE A 134 8.14 12.57 -3.18
CA PHE A 134 8.01 12.76 -4.62
C PHE A 134 9.03 11.94 -5.38
N GLU A 135 10.33 12.07 -5.06
CA GLU A 135 11.37 11.35 -5.80
C GLU A 135 11.16 9.83 -5.69
N LEU A 136 10.87 9.32 -4.48
CA LEU A 136 10.63 7.90 -4.23
C LEU A 136 9.51 7.33 -5.12
N TYR A 137 8.35 7.97 -5.13
CA TYR A 137 7.17 7.47 -5.85
C TYR A 137 7.23 7.79 -7.34
N ASN A 138 7.77 8.95 -7.73
CA ASN A 138 7.93 9.34 -9.13
C ASN A 138 8.88 8.38 -9.86
N ASP A 139 10.02 8.04 -9.26
CA ASP A 139 10.94 7.07 -9.85
C ASP A 139 10.31 5.68 -9.96
N LYS A 140 9.56 5.26 -8.94
CA LYS A 140 8.80 4.01 -8.96
C LYS A 140 7.80 3.99 -10.13
N PHE A 141 7.03 5.07 -10.31
CA PHE A 141 6.02 5.16 -11.37
C PHE A 141 6.65 5.26 -12.76
N LYS A 142 7.73 6.01 -12.94
CA LYS A 142 8.52 6.01 -14.20
C LYS A 142 9.01 4.61 -14.56
N LYS A 143 9.56 3.88 -13.59
CA LYS A 143 10.02 2.49 -13.80
C LYS A 143 8.86 1.57 -14.19
N ARG A 144 7.69 1.68 -13.54
CA ARG A 144 6.49 0.91 -13.90
C ARG A 144 6.05 1.22 -15.33
N LEU A 145 5.92 2.50 -15.68
CA LEU A 145 5.54 2.94 -17.03
C LEU A 145 6.52 2.41 -18.09
N SER A 146 7.82 2.54 -17.84
CA SER A 146 8.85 2.05 -18.77
C SER A 146 8.79 0.53 -18.96
N ARG A 147 8.58 -0.24 -17.88
CA ARG A 147 8.44 -1.70 -17.98
C ARG A 147 7.17 -2.10 -18.72
N CYS A 148 6.05 -1.43 -18.46
CA CYS A 148 4.79 -1.68 -19.13
C CYS A 148 4.91 -1.46 -20.64
N ARG A 149 5.53 -0.35 -21.06
CA ARG A 149 5.72 -0.01 -22.48
C ARG A 149 6.70 -0.93 -23.22
N LYS A 150 7.57 -1.63 -22.49
CA LYS A 150 8.51 -2.63 -23.04
C LYS A 150 7.99 -4.06 -22.92
N ASN A 151 6.77 -4.25 -22.42
CA ASN A 151 6.22 -5.58 -22.25
C ASN A 151 5.56 -6.04 -23.55
N ASP A 152 6.10 -7.10 -24.15
CA ASP A 152 5.66 -7.62 -25.44
C ASP A 152 4.16 -7.96 -25.46
N ARG A 153 3.59 -8.42 -24.34
CA ARG A 153 2.18 -8.81 -24.26
C ARG A 153 1.24 -7.62 -24.17
N VAL A 154 1.67 -6.55 -23.48
CA VAL A 154 0.93 -5.28 -23.51
C VAL A 154 0.97 -4.71 -24.94
N TYR A 155 2.11 -4.87 -25.62
CA TYR A 155 2.26 -4.47 -27.02
C TYR A 155 1.38 -5.30 -27.97
N GLU A 156 1.31 -6.62 -27.78
CA GLU A 156 0.37 -7.49 -28.52
C GLU A 156 -1.08 -7.05 -28.33
N LEU A 157 -1.50 -6.74 -27.10
CA LEU A 157 -2.84 -6.24 -26.82
C LEU A 157 -3.10 -4.88 -27.50
N GLN A 158 -2.11 -3.98 -27.48
CA GLN A 158 -2.18 -2.71 -28.21
C GLN A 158 -2.32 -2.92 -29.73
N ARG A 159 -1.72 -3.97 -30.30
CA ARG A 159 -1.87 -4.30 -31.73
C ARG A 159 -3.25 -4.83 -32.09
N LYS A 160 -3.94 -5.53 -31.18
CA LYS A 160 -5.33 -5.95 -31.37
C LYS A 160 -6.29 -4.75 -31.44
N TYR A 161 -5.97 -3.69 -30.70
CA TYR A 161 -6.81 -2.49 -30.57
C TYR A 161 -6.03 -1.21 -30.95
N PRO A 162 -5.65 -1.04 -32.23
CA PRO A 162 -4.73 0.03 -32.64
C PRO A 162 -5.29 1.44 -32.43
N GLU A 163 -6.61 1.61 -32.47
CA GLU A 163 -7.29 2.90 -32.27
C GLU A 163 -7.36 3.34 -30.80
N LEU A 164 -7.04 2.45 -29.85
CA LEU A 164 -7.10 2.71 -28.42
C LEU A 164 -5.71 2.95 -27.83
N ASN A 165 -5.60 3.77 -26.78
CA ASN A 165 -4.36 3.88 -26.01
C ASN A 165 -4.31 2.84 -24.88
N ILE A 166 -4.21 1.56 -25.26
CA ILE A 166 -4.14 0.40 -24.36
C ILE A 166 -2.92 0.51 -23.45
N MET A 167 -1.77 0.86 -24.04
CA MET A 167 -0.49 0.81 -23.35
C MET A 167 -0.42 1.78 -22.16
N ASP A 168 -0.88 3.02 -22.33
CA ASP A 168 -0.92 3.99 -21.24
C ASP A 168 -2.06 3.71 -20.26
N ALA A 169 -3.21 3.22 -20.73
CA ALA A 169 -4.33 2.87 -19.86
C ALA A 169 -3.97 1.72 -18.90
N PHE A 170 -3.31 0.67 -19.40
CA PHE A 170 -2.84 -0.43 -18.58
C PHE A 170 -1.72 0.03 -17.62
N ALA A 171 -0.77 0.84 -18.11
CA ALA A 171 0.28 1.40 -17.27
C ALA A 171 -0.27 2.26 -16.12
N TYR A 172 -1.34 3.03 -16.37
CA TYR A 172 -2.01 3.79 -15.33
C TYR A 172 -2.61 2.85 -14.26
N GLY A 173 -3.25 1.76 -14.68
CA GLY A 173 -3.74 0.74 -13.77
C GLY A 173 -2.65 0.12 -12.87
N GLN A 174 -1.43 -0.04 -13.39
CA GLN A 174 -0.27 -0.44 -12.58
C GLN A 174 0.21 0.65 -11.62
N ILE A 175 0.15 1.92 -12.02
CA ILE A 175 0.50 3.05 -11.15
C ILE A 175 -0.44 3.11 -9.94
N ILE A 176 -1.74 2.87 -10.15
CA ILE A 176 -2.73 2.90 -9.06
C ILE A 176 -2.83 1.58 -8.28
N ASP A 177 -1.97 0.61 -8.57
CA ASP A 177 -1.91 -0.72 -7.94
C ASP A 177 -3.21 -1.53 -8.16
N LYS A 178 -3.85 -1.39 -9.33
CA LYS A 178 -5.05 -2.15 -9.72
C LYS A 178 -4.78 -3.29 -10.70
N PHE A 179 -3.69 -3.19 -11.46
CA PHE A 179 -3.19 -4.27 -12.31
C PHE A 179 -1.71 -4.50 -12.03
N ASN A 180 -1.24 -5.73 -12.24
CA ASN A 180 0.18 -6.07 -12.41
C ASN A 180 0.41 -6.57 -13.85
N THR A 181 1.61 -7.05 -14.16
CA THR A 181 1.93 -7.69 -15.46
C THR A 181 1.65 -9.20 -15.45
N THR A 182 0.67 -9.67 -14.66
CA THR A 182 0.30 -11.09 -14.63
C THR A 182 -0.58 -11.44 -15.83
N ASN A 183 -0.71 -12.74 -16.14
CA ASN A 183 -1.61 -13.19 -17.22
C ASN A 183 -3.06 -12.81 -16.91
N GLU A 184 -3.49 -13.08 -15.68
CA GLU A 184 -4.85 -12.81 -15.21
C GLU A 184 -5.20 -11.31 -15.33
N ASP A 185 -4.28 -10.42 -14.95
CA ASP A 185 -4.50 -8.97 -15.05
C ASP A 185 -4.62 -8.49 -16.51
N LEU A 186 -3.82 -9.07 -17.42
CA LEU A 186 -3.88 -8.73 -18.85
C LEU A 186 -5.17 -9.24 -19.49
N GLU A 187 -5.58 -10.46 -19.17
CA GLU A 187 -6.85 -11.04 -19.64
C GLU A 187 -8.06 -10.26 -19.10
N LEU A 188 -8.03 -9.86 -17.82
CA LEU A 188 -9.05 -9.00 -17.24
C LEU A 188 -9.12 -7.65 -17.95
N PHE A 189 -7.97 -7.03 -18.23
CA PHE A 189 -7.93 -5.77 -18.96
C PHE A 189 -8.44 -5.92 -20.40
N GLU A 190 -8.06 -6.98 -21.11
CA GLU A 190 -8.59 -7.27 -22.46
C GLU A 190 -10.11 -7.44 -22.45
N LYS A 191 -10.68 -8.13 -21.45
CA LYS A 191 -12.15 -8.22 -21.29
C LYS A 191 -12.80 -6.86 -21.07
N ILE A 192 -12.18 -5.97 -20.28
CA ILE A 192 -12.67 -4.59 -20.10
C ILE A 192 -12.68 -3.86 -21.44
N VAL A 193 -11.61 -3.98 -22.24
CA VAL A 193 -11.53 -3.38 -23.57
C VAL A 193 -12.63 -3.90 -24.49
N LYS A 194 -12.83 -5.23 -24.57
CA LYS A 194 -13.91 -5.84 -25.36
C LYS A 194 -15.30 -5.32 -24.99
N ILE A 195 -15.57 -5.15 -23.70
CA ILE A 195 -16.84 -4.57 -23.22
C ILE A 195 -17.00 -3.13 -23.72
N LEU A 196 -15.93 -2.34 -23.67
CA LEU A 196 -15.94 -0.94 -24.10
C LEU A 196 -16.10 -0.80 -25.62
N THR A 197 -15.47 -1.68 -26.40
CA THR A 197 -15.56 -1.67 -27.87
C THR A 197 -16.81 -2.36 -28.41
N LYS A 198 -17.54 -3.10 -27.56
CA LYS A 198 -18.67 -3.97 -27.95
C LYS A 198 -18.29 -4.95 -29.06
N GLU A 199 -17.03 -5.36 -29.14
CA GLU A 199 -16.64 -6.51 -29.96
C GLU A 199 -17.35 -7.74 -29.38
N LYS A 200 -18.37 -8.21 -30.09
CA LYS A 200 -18.94 -9.51 -29.83
C LYS A 200 -17.97 -10.54 -30.41
N GLU A 201 -17.53 -11.48 -29.58
CA GLU A 201 -16.97 -12.71 -30.12
C GLU A 201 -18.10 -13.38 -30.91
N ASP A 202 -17.92 -13.50 -32.22
CA ASP A 202 -18.75 -14.38 -33.02
C ASP A 202 -18.47 -15.80 -32.53
N TYR A 203 -19.40 -16.33 -31.72
CA TYR A 203 -19.39 -17.73 -31.35
C TYR A 203 -19.74 -18.53 -32.61
N LEU A 204 -18.71 -19.07 -33.28
CA LEU A 204 -18.83 -20.12 -34.29
C LEU A 204 -18.85 -21.50 -33.61
#